data_AF-F0QY24-F1
#
_entry.id   AF-F0QY24-F1
#
_cell.length_a   1.000
_cell.length_b   1.000
_cell.length_c   1.000
_cell.angle_alpha   90.00
_cell.angle_beta   90.00
_cell.angle_gamma   90.00
#
_symmetry.space_group_name_H-M   'P 1'
#
loop_
_entity.id
_entity.type
_entity.pdbx_description
1 polymer ?
#
loop_
_entity_poly.entity_id
_entity_poly.type
_entity_poly.pdbx_seq_one_letter_code
_entity_poly.pdbx_strand_id
1 'polypeptide(L)'
;MDRLDLAYVIGVVLGREDIDGIRVAYTTYMSTLGKWVKDPDNVVQYLVDIGKAKVVKSGQGRSVIFTDREMMNRVNSILTPREDVDPLTLVIEGIRKLANPLSGYADIGDVIKYIEGRLNVPTKEAEEFLVKVIKFHRGRFVFAHGGSRRLKIGSSYYGLVKVVGDAEVLSS
;
A
#
# COMPACT_ATOMS: atom_id res chain seq x y z
N MET A 1 4.65 2.87 -14.80
CA MET A 1 5.87 3.10 -14.02
C MET A 1 6.79 3.94 -14.88
N ASP A 2 7.20 5.11 -14.40
CA ASP A 2 8.07 5.99 -15.19
C ASP A 2 9.54 5.49 -15.18
N ARG A 3 10.42 6.13 -15.96
CA ARG A 3 11.84 5.75 -16.03
C ARG A 3 12.58 5.98 -14.69
N LEU A 4 12.09 6.87 -13.85
CA LEU A 4 12.71 7.24 -12.57
C LEU A 4 12.36 6.22 -11.50
N ASP A 5 11.10 5.85 -11.38
CA ASP A 5 10.56 4.77 -10.57
C ASP A 5 11.31 3.47 -10.89
N LEU A 6 11.50 3.15 -12.18
CA LEU A 6 12.22 1.94 -12.59
C LEU A 6 13.68 1.96 -12.15
N ALA A 7 14.36 3.09 -12.35
CA ALA A 7 15.72 3.30 -11.92
C ALA A 7 15.84 3.14 -10.39
N TYR A 8 14.92 3.73 -9.63
CA TYR A 8 14.87 3.62 -8.18
C TYR A 8 14.59 2.20 -7.70
N VAL A 9 13.65 1.49 -8.32
CA VAL A 9 13.37 0.09 -7.98
C VAL A 9 14.60 -0.78 -8.20
N ILE A 10 15.23 -0.70 -9.37
CA ILE A 10 16.47 -1.46 -9.65
C ILE A 10 17.57 -1.09 -8.65
N GLY A 11 17.68 0.19 -8.33
CA GLY A 11 18.63 0.71 -7.35
C GLY A 11 18.46 0.15 -5.95
N VAL A 12 17.21 0.15 -5.44
CA VAL A 12 16.85 -0.37 -4.12
C VAL A 12 17.01 -1.89 -4.07
N VAL A 13 16.59 -2.61 -5.11
CA VAL A 13 16.69 -4.08 -5.18
C VAL A 13 18.14 -4.56 -5.18
N LEU A 14 19.04 -3.87 -5.89
CA LEU A 14 20.44 -4.26 -6.01
C LEU A 14 21.33 -3.69 -4.89
N GLY A 15 20.88 -2.63 -4.23
CA GLY A 15 21.66 -1.89 -3.27
C GLY A 15 21.68 -2.50 -1.87
N ARG A 16 22.57 -1.97 -1.04
CA ARG A 16 22.67 -2.28 0.40
C ARG A 16 22.48 -1.00 1.20
N GLU A 17 21.96 -1.12 2.42
CA GLU A 17 21.87 0.00 3.34
C GLU A 17 23.25 0.61 3.63
N ASP A 18 23.29 1.93 3.63
CA ASP A 18 24.42 2.80 3.88
C ASP A 18 23.95 3.99 4.74
N ILE A 19 24.88 4.73 5.34
CA ILE A 19 24.55 5.84 6.26
C ILE A 19 23.65 6.88 5.59
N ASP A 20 23.89 7.14 4.30
CA ASP A 20 23.18 8.17 3.53
C ASP A 20 21.94 7.65 2.78
N GLY A 21 21.69 6.34 2.76
CA GLY A 21 20.59 5.73 2.01
C GLY A 21 20.90 4.33 1.49
N ILE A 22 20.50 4.02 0.25
CA ILE A 22 20.80 2.71 -0.38
C ILE A 22 21.95 2.85 -1.37
N ARG A 23 23.05 2.15 -1.13
CA ARG A 23 24.25 2.17 -1.99
C ARG A 23 24.29 0.98 -2.94
N VAL A 24 24.55 1.25 -4.21
CA VAL A 24 24.78 0.23 -5.26
C VAL A 24 26.07 0.52 -6.04
N ALA A 25 26.79 -0.54 -6.42
CA ALA A 25 27.98 -0.40 -7.27
C ALA A 25 27.58 0.13 -8.65
N TYR A 26 28.28 1.17 -9.14
CA TYR A 26 27.90 1.89 -10.37
C TYR A 26 27.86 0.95 -11.58
N THR A 27 28.87 0.10 -11.76
CA THR A 27 28.94 -0.84 -12.89
C THR A 27 27.77 -1.84 -12.90
N THR A 28 27.42 -2.39 -11.74
CA THR A 28 26.31 -3.35 -11.59
C THR A 28 24.98 -2.67 -11.86
N TYR A 29 24.80 -1.46 -11.33
CA TYR A 29 23.60 -0.68 -11.51
C TYR A 29 23.38 -0.29 -12.97
N MET A 30 24.41 0.25 -13.62
CA MET A 30 24.39 0.65 -15.03
C MET A 30 24.13 -0.52 -15.98
N SER A 31 24.79 -1.67 -15.75
CA SER A 31 24.56 -2.88 -16.54
C SER A 31 23.12 -3.38 -16.43
N THR A 32 22.52 -3.27 -15.24
CA THR A 32 21.13 -3.72 -15.03
C THR A 32 20.13 -2.73 -15.58
N LEU A 33 20.30 -1.43 -15.32
CA LEU A 33 19.41 -0.37 -15.81
C LEU A 33 19.44 -0.27 -17.34
N GLY A 34 20.60 -0.47 -17.96
CA GLY A 34 20.79 -0.47 -19.41
C GLY A 34 20.02 -1.57 -20.15
N LYS A 35 19.54 -2.60 -19.47
CA LYS A 35 18.64 -3.61 -20.06
C LYS A 35 17.23 -3.07 -20.31
N TRP A 36 16.86 -1.98 -19.64
CA TRP A 36 15.51 -1.42 -19.65
C TRP A 36 15.46 0.01 -20.20
N VAL A 37 16.56 0.74 -20.11
CA VAL A 37 16.66 2.15 -20.51
C VAL A 37 17.80 2.33 -21.51
N LYS A 38 17.53 3.06 -22.60
CA LYS A 38 18.49 3.31 -23.69
C LYS A 38 19.72 4.12 -23.27
N ASP A 39 19.56 5.06 -22.35
CA ASP A 39 20.61 5.94 -21.84
C ASP A 39 20.58 5.97 -20.30
N PRO A 40 21.15 4.94 -19.65
CA PRO A 40 21.14 4.83 -18.19
C PRO A 40 21.94 5.96 -17.52
N ASP A 41 23.02 6.45 -18.13
CA ASP A 41 23.88 7.47 -17.53
C ASP A 41 23.13 8.79 -17.37
N ASN A 42 22.39 9.20 -18.40
CA ASN A 42 21.54 10.38 -18.33
C ASN A 42 20.44 10.26 -17.25
N VAL A 43 19.86 9.07 -17.07
CA VAL A 43 18.88 8.85 -15.99
C VAL A 43 19.54 8.97 -14.61
N VAL A 44 20.74 8.42 -14.42
CA VAL A 44 21.47 8.56 -13.16
C VAL A 44 21.84 10.02 -12.91
N GLN A 45 22.35 10.71 -13.93
CA GLN A 45 22.70 12.13 -13.81
C GLN A 45 21.47 12.97 -13.46
N TYR A 46 20.35 12.73 -14.13
CA TYR A 46 19.11 13.40 -13.81
C TYR A 46 18.68 13.16 -12.35
N LEU A 47 18.74 11.91 -11.86
CA LEU A 47 18.44 11.59 -10.46
C LEU A 47 19.38 12.31 -9.47
N VAL A 48 20.64 12.52 -9.84
CA VAL A 48 21.60 13.31 -9.06
C VAL A 48 21.23 14.78 -9.07
N ASP A 49 20.88 15.33 -10.24
CA ASP A 49 20.55 16.74 -10.42
C ASP A 49 19.30 17.15 -9.61
N ILE A 50 18.31 16.25 -9.51
CA ILE A 50 17.10 16.46 -8.69
C ILE A 50 17.28 16.05 -7.21
N GLY A 51 18.50 15.70 -6.78
CA GLY A 51 18.82 15.40 -5.38
C GLY A 51 18.30 14.05 -4.86
N LYS A 52 17.90 13.13 -5.75
CA LYS A 52 17.37 11.81 -5.39
C LYS A 52 18.43 10.72 -5.33
N ALA A 53 19.61 10.98 -5.87
CA ALA A 53 20.77 10.12 -5.82
C ALA A 53 22.07 10.92 -5.68
N LYS A 54 23.16 10.25 -5.30
CA LYS A 54 24.52 10.78 -5.26
C LYS A 54 25.48 9.77 -5.86
N VAL A 55 26.45 10.21 -6.65
CA VAL A 55 27.55 9.35 -7.11
C VAL A 55 28.75 9.59 -6.21
N VAL A 56 29.22 8.54 -5.55
CA VAL A 56 30.39 8.59 -4.66
C VAL A 56 31.51 7.72 -5.19
N LYS A 57 32.75 8.14 -4.95
CA LYS A 57 33.93 7.32 -5.20
C LYS A 57 34.15 6.41 -3.99
N SER A 58 34.26 5.10 -4.21
CA SER A 58 34.50 4.12 -3.15
C SER A 58 35.65 3.20 -3.56
N GLY A 59 36.77 3.31 -2.86
CA GLY A 59 38.02 2.60 -3.22
C GLY A 59 38.45 2.89 -4.66
N GLN A 60 38.61 1.85 -5.47
CA GLN A 60 38.94 1.95 -6.90
C GLN A 60 37.74 2.17 -7.83
N GLY A 61 36.50 2.22 -7.30
CA GLY A 61 35.26 2.27 -8.10
C GLY A 61 34.37 3.48 -7.83
N ARG A 62 33.21 3.49 -8.50
CA ARG A 62 32.10 4.42 -8.27
C ARG A 62 30.90 3.67 -7.71
N SER A 63 30.09 4.33 -6.89
CA SER A 63 28.81 3.83 -6.40
C SER A 63 27.75 4.91 -6.54
N VAL A 64 26.50 4.50 -6.73
CA VAL A 64 25.33 5.37 -6.65
C VAL A 64 24.68 5.14 -5.29
N ILE A 65 24.38 6.22 -4.57
CA ILE A 65 23.61 6.19 -3.31
C ILE A 65 22.26 6.85 -3.59
N PHE A 66 21.17 6.12 -3.35
CA PHE A 66 19.80 6.61 -3.42
C PHE A 66 19.42 7.22 -2.08
N THR A 67 19.05 8.50 -2.08
CA THR A 67 18.90 9.31 -0.86
C THR A 67 17.46 9.77 -0.59
N ASP A 68 16.56 9.63 -1.55
CA ASP A 68 15.15 10.04 -1.45
C ASP A 68 14.35 8.98 -0.66
N ARG A 69 14.11 9.27 0.62
CA ARG A 69 13.35 8.41 1.53
C ARG A 69 11.91 8.20 1.10
N GLU A 70 11.26 9.20 0.51
CA GLU A 70 9.88 9.08 0.04
C GLU A 70 9.80 8.07 -1.11
N MET A 71 10.75 8.17 -2.05
CA MET A 71 10.84 7.25 -3.18
C MET A 71 11.24 5.85 -2.73
N MET A 72 12.15 5.71 -1.74
CA MET A 72 12.46 4.41 -1.13
C MET A 72 11.23 3.76 -0.48
N ASN A 73 10.43 4.53 0.28
CA ASN A 73 9.21 4.01 0.89
C ASN A 73 8.19 3.55 -0.16
N ARG A 74 8.01 4.33 -1.23
CA ARG A 74 7.16 3.97 -2.36
C ARG A 74 7.63 2.67 -3.02
N VAL A 75 8.93 2.55 -3.30
CA VAL A 75 9.53 1.31 -3.83
C VAL A 75 9.35 0.13 -2.89
N ASN A 76 9.61 0.30 -1.59
CA ASN A 76 9.42 -0.76 -0.60
C ASN A 76 7.96 -1.23 -0.54
N SER A 77 6.99 -0.34 -0.70
CA SER A 77 5.57 -0.73 -0.79
C SER A 77 5.20 -1.50 -2.06
N ILE A 78 6.00 -1.39 -3.13
CA ILE A 78 5.82 -2.18 -4.36
C ILE A 78 6.49 -3.54 -4.21
N LEU A 79 7.68 -3.58 -3.60
CA LEU A 79 8.52 -4.78 -3.47
C LEU A 79 8.10 -5.69 -2.33
N THR A 80 7.55 -5.11 -1.26
CA THR A 80 7.04 -5.89 -0.13
C THR A 80 5.65 -6.38 -0.52
N PRO A 81 5.43 -7.70 -0.64
CA PRO A 81 4.09 -8.22 -0.79
C PRO A 81 3.27 -7.69 0.38
N ARG A 82 2.15 -7.02 0.10
CA ARG A 82 1.16 -6.73 1.14
C ARG A 82 0.83 -8.08 1.75
N GLU A 83 0.92 -8.20 3.09
CA GLU A 83 0.50 -9.41 3.79
C GLU A 83 -0.82 -9.90 3.16
N ASP A 84 -0.97 -11.21 2.96
CA ASP A 84 -2.24 -11.82 2.57
C ASP A 84 -3.23 -11.63 3.73
N VAL A 85 -3.70 -10.39 3.91
CA VAL A 85 -4.71 -10.04 4.88
C VAL A 85 -6.00 -10.57 4.30
N ASP A 86 -6.53 -11.62 4.92
CA ASP A 86 -7.86 -12.12 4.57
C ASP A 86 -8.84 -10.94 4.54
N PRO A 87 -9.41 -10.59 3.36
CA PRO A 87 -10.21 -9.40 3.20
C PRO A 87 -11.41 -9.35 4.16
N LEU A 88 -11.97 -10.51 4.48
CA LEU A 88 -13.08 -10.63 5.40
C LEU A 88 -12.65 -10.32 6.84
N THR A 89 -11.53 -10.90 7.28
CA THR A 89 -10.98 -10.67 8.62
C THR A 89 -10.69 -9.19 8.86
N LEU A 90 -10.08 -8.49 7.89
CA LEU A 90 -9.84 -7.06 8.01
C LEU A 90 -11.12 -6.24 8.23
N VAL A 91 -12.16 -6.54 7.45
CA VAL A 91 -13.45 -5.83 7.54
C VAL A 91 -14.15 -6.16 8.86
N ILE A 92 -14.15 -7.42 9.29
CA ILE A 92 -14.74 -7.85 10.57
C ILE A 92 -14.01 -7.17 11.74
N GLU A 93 -12.68 -7.15 11.73
CA GLU A 93 -11.87 -6.51 12.76
C GLU A 93 -12.17 -5.02 12.83
N GLY A 94 -12.18 -4.33 11.69
CA GLY A 94 -12.51 -2.91 11.60
C GLY A 94 -13.89 -2.60 12.16
N ILE A 95 -14.91 -3.37 11.79
CA ILE A 95 -16.28 -3.20 12.31
C ILE A 95 -16.33 -3.48 13.81
N ARG A 96 -15.76 -4.59 14.29
CA ARG A 96 -15.78 -4.95 15.72
C ARG A 96 -15.08 -3.90 16.57
N LYS A 97 -13.96 -3.35 16.09
CA LYS A 97 -13.17 -2.32 16.80
C LYS A 97 -13.88 -0.96 16.88
N LEU A 98 -14.63 -0.61 15.83
CA LEU A 98 -15.30 0.69 15.70
C LEU A 98 -16.79 0.66 16.07
N ALA A 99 -17.33 -0.53 16.37
CA ALA A 99 -18.73 -0.68 16.73
C ALA A 99 -19.05 0.04 18.05
N ASN A 100 -20.18 0.73 18.08
CA ASN A 100 -20.73 1.25 19.31
C ASN A 100 -21.08 0.07 20.24
N PRO A 101 -20.62 0.05 21.51
CA PRO A 101 -20.84 -1.08 22.41
C PRO A 101 -22.32 -1.40 22.68
N LEU A 102 -23.22 -0.41 22.60
CA LEU A 102 -24.64 -0.57 22.89
C LEU A 102 -25.42 -1.14 21.71
N SER A 103 -25.13 -0.69 20.49
CA SER A 103 -25.88 -1.10 19.29
C SER A 103 -25.18 -2.23 18.51
N GLY A 104 -23.86 -2.35 18.65
CA GLY A 104 -22.99 -3.20 17.86
C GLY A 104 -22.80 -2.73 16.41
N TYR A 105 -23.30 -1.54 16.05
CA TYR A 105 -23.10 -0.95 14.73
C TYR A 105 -21.88 -0.02 14.72
N ALA A 106 -21.09 -0.12 13.67
CA ALA A 106 -20.02 0.82 13.32
C ALA A 106 -20.48 1.78 12.22
N ASP A 107 -19.93 3.00 12.22
CA ASP A 107 -20.10 3.96 11.14
C ASP A 107 -19.30 3.53 9.91
N ILE A 108 -19.95 3.47 8.75
CA ILE A 108 -19.29 3.03 7.51
C ILE A 108 -18.16 3.99 7.12
N GLY A 109 -18.28 5.29 7.38
CA GLY A 109 -17.23 6.27 7.12
C GLY A 109 -15.96 5.97 7.93
N ASP A 110 -16.11 5.55 9.18
CA ASP A 110 -14.96 5.19 10.03
C ASP A 110 -14.36 3.84 9.64
N VAL A 111 -15.19 2.87 9.23
CA VAL A 111 -14.70 1.58 8.70
C VAL A 111 -13.90 1.80 7.42
N ILE A 112 -14.33 2.69 6.52
CA ILE A 112 -13.57 3.06 5.32
C ILE A 112 -12.21 3.65 5.69
N LYS A 113 -12.18 4.62 6.63
CA LYS A 113 -10.91 5.22 7.10
C LYS A 113 -9.98 4.18 7.74
N TYR A 114 -10.53 3.21 8.47
CA TYR A 114 -9.74 2.11 9.03
C TYR A 114 -9.10 1.26 7.91
N ILE A 115 -9.85 0.93 6.87
CA ILE A 115 -9.34 0.17 5.71
C ILE A 115 -8.29 0.98 4.93
N GLU A 116 -8.53 2.27 4.68
CA GLU A 116 -7.57 3.19 4.07
C GLU A 116 -6.23 3.14 4.81
N GLY A 117 -6.27 3.28 6.14
CA GLY A 117 -5.06 3.28 6.98
C GLY A 117 -4.36 1.92 7.03
N ARG A 118 -5.11 0.81 7.03
CA ARG A 118 -4.53 -0.54 7.10
C ARG A 118 -3.95 -1.02 5.78
N LEU A 119 -4.59 -0.70 4.65
CA LEU A 119 -4.16 -1.13 3.32
C LEU A 119 -3.33 -0.07 2.58
N ASN A 120 -3.24 1.14 3.11
CA ASN A 120 -2.61 2.30 2.48
C ASN A 120 -3.13 2.50 1.03
N VAL A 121 -4.45 2.62 0.91
CA VAL A 121 -5.15 2.80 -0.37
C VAL A 121 -6.02 4.05 -0.36
N PRO A 122 -6.28 4.67 -1.52
CA PRO A 122 -7.23 5.77 -1.64
C PRO A 122 -8.63 5.40 -1.15
N THR A 123 -9.38 6.40 -0.67
CA THR A 123 -10.76 6.25 -0.18
C THR A 123 -11.68 5.49 -1.13
N LYS A 124 -11.62 5.79 -2.42
CA LYS A 124 -12.47 5.14 -3.42
C LYS A 124 -12.18 3.64 -3.51
N GLU A 125 -10.90 3.25 -3.43
CA GLU A 125 -10.50 1.84 -3.45
C GLU A 125 -10.93 1.12 -2.17
N ALA A 126 -10.82 1.78 -1.01
CA ALA A 126 -11.32 1.26 0.26
C ALA A 126 -12.85 1.05 0.25
N GLU A 127 -13.61 1.98 -0.34
CA GLU A 127 -15.06 1.82 -0.54
C GLU A 127 -15.39 0.62 -1.43
N GLU A 128 -14.75 0.53 -2.59
CA GLU A 128 -14.95 -0.58 -3.53
C GLU A 128 -14.58 -1.93 -2.90
N PHE A 129 -13.48 -1.96 -2.14
CA PHE A 129 -13.05 -3.13 -1.37
C PHE A 129 -14.11 -3.55 -0.35
N LEU A 130 -14.58 -2.61 0.49
CA LEU A 130 -15.60 -2.88 1.49
C LEU A 130 -16.91 -3.40 0.85
N VAL A 131 -17.36 -2.80 -0.26
CA VAL A 131 -18.53 -3.26 -1.00
C VAL A 131 -18.33 -4.68 -1.54
N LYS A 132 -17.15 -5.01 -2.07
CA LYS A 132 -16.85 -6.36 -2.59
C LYS A 132 -16.91 -7.41 -1.49
N VAL A 133 -16.26 -7.16 -0.35
CA VAL A 133 -16.26 -8.07 0.80
C VAL A 133 -17.68 -8.29 1.32
N ILE A 134 -18.44 -7.20 1.49
CA ILE A 134 -19.84 -7.26 1.93
C ILE A 134 -20.71 -8.04 0.94
N LYS A 135 -20.55 -7.82 -0.37
CA LYS A 135 -21.33 -8.53 -1.38
C LYS A 135 -21.06 -10.03 -1.34
N PHE A 136 -19.79 -10.42 -1.20
CA PHE A 136 -19.38 -11.82 -1.20
C PHE A 136 -19.79 -12.54 0.10
N HIS A 137 -19.74 -11.84 1.25
CA HIS A 137 -20.09 -12.39 2.57
C HIS A 137 -21.35 -11.77 3.17
N ARG A 138 -22.36 -11.48 2.35
CA ARG A 138 -23.54 -10.68 2.75
C ARG A 138 -24.24 -11.19 4.01
N GLY A 139 -24.31 -12.50 4.19
CA GLY A 139 -24.93 -13.13 5.37
C GLY A 139 -24.23 -12.84 6.70
N ARG A 140 -23.00 -12.31 6.69
CA ARG A 140 -22.25 -11.95 7.89
C ARG A 140 -22.49 -10.52 8.36
N PHE A 141 -23.27 -9.71 7.63
CA PHE A 141 -23.40 -8.28 7.90
C PHE A 141 -24.87 -7.83 7.99
N VAL A 142 -25.14 -6.95 8.95
CA VAL A 142 -26.42 -6.24 9.09
C VAL A 142 -26.20 -4.77 8.82
N PHE A 143 -27.14 -4.14 8.12
CA PHE A 143 -27.04 -2.75 7.70
C PHE A 143 -28.19 -1.92 8.25
N ALA A 144 -27.88 -0.69 8.63
CA ALA A 144 -28.88 0.27 9.07
C ALA A 144 -28.67 1.65 8.40
N HIS A 145 -29.74 2.44 8.37
CA HIS A 145 -29.68 3.83 7.95
C HIS A 145 -29.13 4.71 9.09
N GLY A 146 -28.44 5.79 8.74
CA GLY A 146 -27.74 6.66 9.69
C GLY A 146 -26.30 6.87 9.26
N GLY A 147 -25.46 7.31 10.20
CA GLY A 147 -24.02 7.48 10.01
C GLY A 147 -23.58 8.72 9.23
N SER A 148 -22.28 8.96 9.27
CA SER A 148 -21.59 10.10 8.66
C SER A 148 -21.48 9.99 7.14
N ARG A 149 -21.39 8.76 6.63
CA ARG A 149 -21.20 8.44 5.21
C ARG A 149 -22.12 7.30 4.81
N ARG A 150 -22.65 7.36 3.58
CA ARG A 150 -23.53 6.32 3.03
C ARG A 150 -22.85 5.58 1.89
N LEU A 151 -22.90 4.26 1.95
CA LEU A 151 -22.35 3.36 0.94
C LEU A 151 -23.49 2.58 0.27
N LYS A 152 -23.44 2.46 -1.05
CA LYS A 152 -24.43 1.70 -1.82
C LYS A 152 -24.13 0.21 -1.72
N ILE A 153 -25.05 -0.54 -1.10
CA ILE A 153 -24.93 -1.98 -0.93
C ILE A 153 -26.16 -2.64 -1.56
N GLY A 154 -25.97 -3.18 -2.78
CA GLY A 154 -27.08 -3.64 -3.60
C GLY A 154 -27.89 -2.46 -4.16
N SER A 155 -29.19 -2.45 -3.92
CA SER A 155 -30.11 -1.40 -4.38
C SER A 155 -30.23 -0.20 -3.43
N SER A 156 -29.71 -0.30 -2.21
CA SER A 156 -29.96 0.67 -1.13
C SER A 156 -28.68 1.27 -0.57
N TYR A 157 -28.81 2.44 0.07
CA TYR A 157 -27.71 3.14 0.74
C TYR A 157 -27.82 3.00 2.26
N TYR A 158 -26.74 2.57 2.88
CA TYR A 158 -26.63 2.37 4.32
C TYR A 158 -25.43 3.15 4.85
N GLY A 159 -25.46 3.57 6.10
CA GLY A 159 -24.31 4.26 6.72
C GLY A 159 -23.84 3.62 8.02
N LEU A 160 -24.51 2.56 8.48
CA LEU A 160 -24.11 1.76 9.62
C LEU A 160 -24.01 0.29 9.24
N VAL A 161 -23.03 -0.41 9.80
CA VAL A 161 -22.78 -1.83 9.56
C VAL A 161 -22.46 -2.56 10.86
N LYS A 162 -22.94 -3.80 11.00
CA LYS A 162 -22.68 -4.69 12.13
C LYS A 162 -22.32 -6.08 11.64
N VAL A 163 -21.45 -6.79 12.35
CA VAL A 163 -21.16 -8.22 12.09
C VAL A 163 -22.19 -9.10 12.83
N VAL A 164 -22.72 -10.10 12.15
CA VAL A 164 -23.62 -11.12 12.74
C VAL A 164 -22.79 -12.07 13.61
N GLY A 165 -23.22 -12.30 14.85
CA GLY A 165 -22.46 -13.04 15.88
C GLY A 165 -22.15 -14.50 15.56
N ASP A 166 -22.86 -15.15 14.63
CA ASP A 166 -22.77 -16.60 14.38
C ASP A 166 -21.72 -17.02 13.34
N ALA A 167 -20.81 -16.13 12.94
CA ALA A 167 -19.73 -16.49 12.02
C ALA A 167 -18.62 -17.36 12.64
N GLU A 168 -18.72 -17.70 13.92
CA GLU A 168 -17.78 -18.55 14.66
C GLU A 168 -18.19 -20.05 14.71
N VAL A 169 -19.35 -20.45 14.19
CA VAL A 169 -19.88 -21.84 14.41
C VAL A 169 -19.95 -22.72 13.15
N LEU A 170 -19.60 -22.23 11.96
CA LEU A 170 -19.62 -23.08 10.74
C LEU A 170 -18.31 -23.82 10.44
N SER A 171 -17.42 -23.92 11.44
CA SER A 171 -16.26 -24.81 11.42
C SER A 171 -16.28 -25.66 12.70
N SER A 172 -17.12 -26.67 12.72
CA SER A 172 -17.08 -27.80 13.64
C SER A 172 -17.55 -29.05 12.91
#